data_AF-V9LHP2-F1
#
_entry.id   AF-V9LHP2-F1
#
_cell.length_a   1.000
_cell.length_b   1.000
_cell.length_c   1.000
_cell.angle_alpha   90.00
_cell.angle_beta   90.00
_cell.angle_gamma   90.00
#
_symmetry.space_group_name_H-M   'P 1'
#
loop_
_entity.id
_entity.type
_entity.pdbx_description
1 polymer ?
#
loop_
_entity_poly.entity_id
_entity_poly.type
_entity_poly.pdbx_seq_one_letter_code
_entity_poly.pdbx_strand_id
1 'polypeptide(L)'
;NQHPKVFSLYEPMWLMWQELFPGNAKSLQGAVRDMLRSLYLCDFSVLKLYTSSSMGDMKLTTHSVFGWKNNKVICSAPLCHAYTKDHVELVNGEKCGKQCPPRDIKELERECRKYDVIVIKDVRVLDLKVLLPLMQDPSLNFKVIQLMRDPRAVHNSRMKSKQSLVKESIQVLKSKK
;
A
#
# COMPACT_ATOMS: atom_id res chain seq x y z
N ASN A 1 -7.19 -0.31 -10.13
CA ASN A 1 -5.87 0.31 -10.37
C ASN A 1 -5.60 0.66 -11.84
N GLN A 2 -6.63 0.80 -12.69
CA GLN A 2 -6.45 1.11 -14.12
C GLN A 2 -7.09 2.43 -14.54
N HIS A 3 -7.79 3.11 -13.61
CA HIS A 3 -8.47 4.35 -13.93
C HIS A 3 -7.42 5.47 -14.09
N PRO A 4 -7.35 6.15 -15.25
CA PRO A 4 -6.25 7.06 -15.58
C PRO A 4 -6.18 8.28 -14.67
N LYS A 5 -7.31 8.68 -14.07
CA LYS A 5 -7.41 9.83 -13.15
C LYS A 5 -7.28 9.47 -11.65
N VAL A 6 -6.92 8.23 -11.32
CA VAL A 6 -6.85 7.78 -9.91
C VAL A 6 -5.46 7.26 -9.59
N PHE A 7 -4.83 7.81 -8.55
CA PHE A 7 -3.60 7.28 -8.01
C PHE A 7 -3.90 6.08 -7.09
N SER A 8 -3.58 4.87 -7.51
CA SER A 8 -3.90 3.65 -6.76
C SER A 8 -2.68 3.07 -6.03
N LEU A 9 -2.84 2.74 -4.75
CA LEU A 9 -1.89 1.96 -3.96
C LEU A 9 -2.50 0.63 -3.56
N TYR A 10 -1.76 -0.46 -3.75
CA TYR A 10 -2.16 -1.80 -3.38
C TYR A 10 -1.38 -2.24 -2.15
N GLU A 11 -2.10 -2.45 -1.05
CA GLU A 11 -1.59 -3.00 0.21
C GLU A 11 -0.30 -2.35 0.75
N PRO A 12 -0.20 -1.01 0.83
CA PRO A 12 1.04 -0.37 1.25
C PRO A 12 1.40 -0.68 2.72
N MET A 13 0.46 -1.15 3.54
CA MET A 13 0.75 -1.56 4.93
C MET A 13 1.46 -2.90 5.03
N TRP A 14 1.66 -3.62 3.92
CA TRP A 14 2.36 -4.91 3.96
C TRP A 14 3.78 -4.79 4.52
N LEU A 15 4.59 -3.83 4.04
CA LEU A 15 5.96 -3.60 4.49
C LEU A 15 6.02 -3.35 6.00
N MET A 16 5.18 -2.43 6.47
CA MET A 16 5.04 -2.12 7.90
C MET A 16 4.71 -3.36 8.74
N TRP A 17 3.82 -4.23 8.26
CA TRP A 17 3.49 -5.47 8.96
C TRP A 17 4.66 -6.47 9.00
N GLN A 18 5.46 -6.52 7.94
CA GLN A 18 6.64 -7.38 7.89
C GLN A 18 7.74 -6.89 8.84
N GLU A 19 8.04 -5.59 8.83
CA GLU A 19 9.08 -5.01 9.69
C GLU A 19 8.73 -5.04 11.17
N LEU A 20 7.45 -4.80 11.51
CA LEU A 20 7.00 -4.77 12.90
C LEU A 20 6.62 -6.16 13.44
N PHE A 21 6.92 -7.24 12.71
CA PHE A 21 6.81 -8.60 13.23
C PHE A 21 7.88 -8.84 14.32
N PRO A 22 7.57 -9.47 15.47
CA PRO A 22 6.37 -10.23 15.78
C PRO A 22 5.32 -9.47 16.62
N GLY A 23 5.21 -8.14 16.46
CA GLY A 23 4.20 -7.30 17.12
C GLY A 23 2.77 -7.72 16.80
N ASN A 24 1.83 -7.50 17.74
CA ASN A 24 0.44 -7.91 17.54
C ASN A 24 -0.32 -6.92 16.65
N ALA A 25 -1.29 -7.40 15.89
CA ALA A 25 -1.98 -6.59 14.90
C ALA A 25 -2.77 -5.39 15.48
N LYS A 26 -3.25 -5.49 16.73
CA LYS A 26 -3.93 -4.39 17.42
C LYS A 26 -2.97 -3.24 17.74
N SER A 27 -1.74 -3.54 18.21
CA SER A 27 -0.75 -2.50 18.50
C SER A 27 -0.22 -1.81 17.23
N LEU A 28 -0.29 -2.46 16.06
CA LEU A 28 0.13 -1.87 14.78
C LEU A 28 -0.84 -0.80 14.26
N GLN A 29 -2.07 -0.73 14.80
CA GLN A 29 -3.10 0.12 14.22
C GLN A 29 -2.78 1.62 14.28
N GLY A 30 -2.04 2.07 15.30
CA GLY A 30 -1.55 3.46 15.34
C GLY A 30 -0.63 3.79 14.16
N ALA A 31 0.31 2.88 13.84
CA ALA A 31 1.20 3.02 12.69
C ALA A 31 0.42 2.96 11.35
N VAL A 32 -0.63 2.13 11.27
CA VAL A 32 -1.53 2.09 10.10
C VAL A 32 -2.19 3.46 9.87
N ARG A 33 -2.73 4.08 10.92
CA ARG A 33 -3.34 5.43 10.84
C ARG A 33 -2.34 6.45 10.29
N ASP A 34 -1.16 6.49 10.89
CA ASP A 34 -0.16 7.51 10.56
C ASP A 34 0.36 7.32 9.14
N MET A 35 0.61 6.08 8.72
CA MET A 35 1.00 5.78 7.35
C MET A 35 -0.10 6.07 6.32
N LEU A 36 -1.36 5.73 6.61
CA LEU A 36 -2.48 6.08 5.73
C LEU A 36 -2.56 7.60 5.54
N ARG A 37 -2.47 8.36 6.63
CA ARG A 37 -2.53 9.82 6.59
C ARG A 37 -1.43 10.39 5.70
N SER A 38 -0.18 9.97 5.89
CA SER A 38 0.95 10.42 5.06
C SER A 38 0.75 10.06 3.58
N LEU A 39 0.34 8.83 3.27
CA LEU A 39 0.14 8.39 1.89
C LEU A 39 -1.00 9.12 1.18
N TYR A 40 -2.10 9.45 1.87
CA TYR A 40 -3.16 10.28 1.31
C TYR A 40 -2.73 11.73 1.05
N LEU A 41 -1.67 12.20 1.73
CA LEU A 41 -1.05 13.50 1.47
C LEU A 41 0.13 13.40 0.47
N CYS A 42 0.28 12.26 -0.20
CA CYS A 42 1.40 11.96 -1.11
C CYS A 42 2.77 12.13 -0.46
N ASP A 43 2.88 11.89 0.86
CA ASP A 43 4.14 11.80 1.58
C ASP A 43 4.54 10.33 1.73
N PHE A 44 5.45 9.88 0.87
CA PHE A 44 5.94 8.51 0.84
C PHE A 44 7.18 8.33 1.71
N SER A 45 7.75 9.42 2.23
CA SER A 45 8.91 9.36 3.14
C SER A 45 8.61 8.55 4.40
N VAL A 46 7.34 8.46 4.82
CA VAL A 46 6.85 7.61 5.91
C VAL A 46 7.28 6.15 5.77
N LEU A 47 7.41 5.64 4.54
CA LEU A 47 7.84 4.26 4.28
C LEU A 47 9.25 4.00 4.83
N LYS A 48 10.10 5.03 4.94
CA LYS A 48 11.45 4.90 5.50
C LYS A 48 11.43 4.31 6.91
N LEU A 49 10.41 4.63 7.72
CA LEU A 49 10.24 4.07 9.06
C LEU A 49 10.13 2.53 9.06
N TYR A 50 9.70 1.96 7.94
CA TYR A 50 9.44 0.53 7.74
C TYR A 50 10.25 -0.06 6.59
N THR A 51 11.39 0.55 6.26
CA THR A 51 12.38 -0.04 5.35
C THR A 51 13.79 0.04 5.91
N SER A 52 14.05 0.86 6.94
CA SER A 52 15.40 1.03 7.50
C SER A 52 16.01 -0.27 8.04
N SER A 53 15.23 -1.15 8.66
CA SER A 53 15.75 -2.39 9.24
C SER A 53 16.13 -3.44 8.18
N SER A 54 15.47 -3.43 7.02
CA SER A 54 15.71 -4.39 5.93
C SER A 54 16.56 -3.84 4.78
N MET A 55 16.61 -2.52 4.60
CA MET A 55 17.36 -1.85 3.53
C MET A 55 18.55 -1.00 4.03
N GLY A 56 18.74 -0.86 5.34
CA GLY A 56 19.78 0.00 5.91
C GLY A 56 19.61 1.47 5.50
N ASP A 57 20.73 2.16 5.22
CA ASP A 57 20.77 3.55 4.74
C ASP A 57 20.42 3.71 3.24
N MET A 58 19.89 2.67 2.58
CA MET A 58 19.48 2.79 1.18
C MET A 58 18.37 3.83 1.00
N LYS A 59 18.51 4.63 -0.05
CA LYS A 59 17.50 5.62 -0.45
C LYS A 59 16.19 4.92 -0.82
N LEU A 60 15.08 5.46 -0.35
CA LEU A 60 13.74 5.01 -0.72
C LEU A 60 13.50 5.28 -2.21
N THR A 61 13.02 4.27 -2.93
CA THR A 61 12.75 4.36 -4.37
C THR A 61 11.35 3.88 -4.70
N THR A 62 10.91 4.05 -5.94
CA THR A 62 9.65 3.45 -6.44
C THR A 62 9.59 1.95 -6.25
N HIS A 63 10.73 1.24 -6.25
CA HIS A 63 10.78 -0.21 -6.02
C HIS A 63 10.51 -0.59 -4.56
N SER A 64 10.65 0.35 -3.63
CA SER A 64 10.33 0.15 -2.22
C SER A 64 8.81 0.13 -1.96
N VAL A 65 7.98 0.56 -2.92
CA VAL A 65 6.52 0.50 -2.79
C VAL A 65 6.03 -0.94 -3.02
N PHE A 66 5.26 -1.48 -2.08
CA PHE A 66 4.69 -2.82 -2.25
C PHE A 66 3.85 -2.91 -3.53
N GLY A 67 4.08 -3.97 -4.31
CA GLY A 67 3.37 -4.18 -5.57
C GLY A 67 3.74 -3.21 -6.71
N TRP A 68 4.86 -2.48 -6.62
CA TRP A 68 5.26 -1.49 -7.62
C TRP A 68 5.26 -2.01 -9.07
N LYS A 69 5.63 -3.29 -9.29
CA LYS A 69 5.64 -3.92 -10.62
C LYS A 69 4.27 -3.94 -11.29
N ASN A 70 3.19 -3.89 -10.49
CA ASN A 70 1.81 -3.89 -10.96
C ASN A 70 1.14 -2.52 -10.79
N ASN A 71 1.91 -1.48 -10.43
CA ASN A 71 1.38 -0.14 -10.25
C ASN A 71 1.43 0.64 -11.58
N LYS A 72 0.25 0.96 -12.11
CA LYS A 72 0.11 1.66 -13.40
C LYS A 72 0.84 3.01 -13.42
N VAL A 73 0.87 3.76 -12.32
CA VAL A 73 1.55 5.06 -12.26
C VAL A 73 3.06 4.89 -12.31
N ILE A 74 3.62 3.95 -11.54
CA ILE A 74 5.07 3.67 -11.52
C ILE A 74 5.54 3.13 -12.87
N CYS A 75 4.74 2.28 -13.51
CA CYS A 75 5.08 1.66 -14.79
C CYS A 75 4.78 2.55 -16.02
N SER A 76 4.27 3.77 -15.83
CA SER A 76 3.91 4.70 -16.93
C SER A 76 4.65 6.03 -16.87
N ALA A 77 4.63 6.77 -17.98
CA ALA A 77 5.34 8.04 -18.07
C ALA A 77 4.76 9.06 -17.07
N PRO A 78 5.58 9.90 -16.42
CA PRO A 78 7.00 10.12 -16.67
C PRO A 78 7.96 9.22 -15.87
N LEU A 79 7.47 8.33 -15.00
CA LEU A 79 8.33 7.49 -14.15
C LEU A 79 8.97 6.34 -14.94
N CYS A 80 8.24 5.80 -15.93
CA CYS A 80 8.72 4.74 -16.81
C CYS A 80 8.01 4.78 -18.17
N HIS A 81 8.66 4.37 -19.25
CA HIS A 81 8.04 4.37 -20.59
C HIS A 81 7.41 3.02 -21.01
N ALA A 82 7.26 2.07 -20.09
CA ALA A 82 6.69 0.75 -20.40
C ALA A 82 5.19 0.79 -20.75
N TYR A 83 4.48 1.79 -20.21
CA TYR A 83 3.04 2.00 -20.39
C TYR A 83 2.70 3.50 -20.48
N THR A 84 1.48 3.81 -20.91
CA THR A 84 0.90 5.15 -20.87
C THR A 84 -0.24 5.21 -19.84
N LYS A 85 -0.42 6.37 -19.19
CA LYS A 85 -1.43 6.55 -18.14
C LYS A 85 -2.86 6.50 -18.70
N ASP A 86 -3.08 7.05 -19.89
CA ASP A 86 -4.40 7.20 -20.50
C ASP A 86 -4.98 5.89 -21.06
N HIS A 87 -4.13 4.88 -21.29
CA HIS A 87 -4.55 3.58 -21.79
C HIS A 87 -4.91 2.63 -20.64
N VAL A 88 -6.19 2.23 -20.59
CA VAL A 88 -6.75 1.34 -19.58
C VAL A 88 -6.39 -0.11 -19.91
N GLU A 89 -5.36 -0.63 -19.23
CA GLU A 89 -4.91 -2.02 -19.37
C GLU A 89 -4.31 -2.56 -18.07
N LEU A 90 -4.25 -3.88 -17.94
CA LEU A 90 -3.51 -4.53 -16.86
C LEU A 90 -2.00 -4.35 -17.07
N VAL A 91 -1.30 -3.96 -16.01
CA VAL A 91 0.16 -3.95 -16.02
C VAL A 91 0.67 -5.38 -15.93
N ASN A 92 1.41 -5.82 -16.95
CA ASN A 92 2.26 -6.99 -16.87
C ASN A 92 3.51 -6.65 -16.03
N GLY A 93 3.59 -7.26 -14.84
CA GLY A 93 4.65 -7.01 -13.86
C GLY A 93 6.04 -7.47 -14.30
N GLU A 94 6.17 -8.44 -15.19
CA GLU A 94 7.46 -8.84 -15.76
C GLU A 94 7.97 -7.78 -16.73
N LYS A 95 7.09 -7.27 -17.61
CA LYS A 95 7.43 -6.17 -18.53
C LYS A 95 7.85 -4.93 -17.75
N CYS A 96 7.06 -4.52 -16.77
CA CYS A 96 7.41 -3.37 -15.92
C CYS A 96 8.71 -3.61 -15.15
N GLY A 97 8.88 -4.81 -14.57
CA GLY A 97 10.10 -5.17 -13.84
C GLY A 97 11.37 -5.13 -14.68
N LYS A 98 11.29 -5.46 -15.98
CA LYS A 98 12.43 -5.42 -16.91
C LYS A 98 12.72 -4.01 -17.45
N GLN A 99 11.68 -3.19 -17.66
CA GLN A 99 11.79 -1.92 -18.38
C GLN A 99 11.86 -0.68 -17.46
N CYS A 100 11.44 -0.79 -16.19
CA CYS A 100 11.33 0.35 -15.29
C CYS A 100 12.39 0.32 -14.18
N PRO A 101 13.43 1.18 -14.27
CA PRO A 101 14.44 1.29 -13.20
C PRO A 101 13.85 1.91 -11.93
N PRO A 102 14.50 1.73 -10.76
CA PRO A 102 14.10 2.43 -9.56
C PRO A 102 14.26 3.94 -9.75
N ARG A 103 13.25 4.71 -9.35
CA ARG A 103 13.23 6.17 -9.37
C ARG A 103 13.19 6.72 -7.95
N ASP A 104 13.65 7.96 -7.75
CA ASP A 104 13.57 8.59 -6.44
C ASP A 104 12.11 8.66 -5.99
N ILE A 105 11.83 8.28 -4.75
CA ILE A 105 10.47 8.32 -4.21
C ILE A 105 9.83 9.71 -4.33
N LYS A 106 10.62 10.79 -4.26
CA LYS A 106 10.13 12.17 -4.45
C LYS A 106 9.57 12.43 -5.84
N GLU A 107 10.03 11.69 -6.86
CA GLU A 107 9.40 11.73 -8.18
C GLU A 107 7.99 11.15 -8.13
N LEU A 108 7.79 10.04 -7.42
CA LEU A 108 6.47 9.45 -7.22
C LEU A 108 5.55 10.38 -6.42
N GLU A 109 6.05 11.05 -5.39
CA GLU A 109 5.28 12.03 -4.62
C GLU A 109 4.80 13.20 -5.50
N ARG A 110 5.69 13.74 -6.34
CA ARG A 110 5.34 14.80 -7.31
C ARG A 110 4.29 14.33 -8.30
N GLU A 111 4.38 13.09 -8.76
CA GLU A 111 3.36 12.50 -9.63
C GLU A 111 2.04 12.26 -8.90
N CYS A 112 2.06 11.79 -7.65
CA CYS A 112 0.88 11.56 -6.83
C CYS A 112 0.06 12.85 -6.62
N ARG A 113 0.74 13.98 -6.34
CA ARG A 113 0.10 15.29 -6.13
C ARG A 113 -0.64 15.84 -7.36
N LYS A 114 -0.43 15.25 -8.55
CA LYS A 114 -1.18 15.61 -9.77
C LYS A 114 -2.56 14.95 -9.86
N TYR A 115 -2.87 13.99 -8.98
CA TYR A 115 -4.14 13.28 -8.98
C TYR A 115 -5.07 13.86 -7.92
N ASP A 116 -6.31 14.12 -8.32
CA ASP A 116 -7.36 14.60 -7.40
C ASP A 116 -7.87 13.49 -6.47
N VAL A 117 -7.69 12.22 -6.86
CA VAL A 117 -8.20 11.06 -6.15
C VAL A 117 -7.11 10.04 -5.93
N ILE A 118 -6.88 9.71 -4.66
CA ILE A 118 -5.99 8.64 -4.22
C ILE A 118 -6.86 7.49 -3.68
N VAL A 119 -6.57 6.27 -4.11
CA VAL A 119 -7.24 5.06 -3.65
C VAL A 119 -6.22 4.11 -3.05
N ILE A 120 -6.36 3.83 -1.75
CA ILE A 120 -5.56 2.85 -1.05
C ILE A 120 -6.43 1.63 -0.78
N LYS A 121 -6.10 0.49 -1.40
CA LYS A 121 -6.69 -0.80 -1.05
C LYS A 121 -5.82 -1.48 -0.02
N ASP A 122 -6.36 -1.74 1.16
CA ASP A 122 -5.67 -2.50 2.20
C ASP A 122 -6.60 -3.47 2.92
N VAL A 123 -6.04 -4.54 3.49
CA VAL A 123 -6.74 -5.58 4.26
C VAL A 123 -6.22 -5.70 5.69
N ARG A 124 -5.32 -4.79 6.10
CA ARG A 124 -4.59 -4.78 7.37
C ARG A 124 -5.05 -3.67 8.34
N VAL A 125 -6.12 -2.95 7.97
CA VAL A 125 -6.89 -2.10 8.88
C VAL A 125 -7.86 -3.02 9.63
N LEU A 126 -7.63 -3.23 10.93
CA LEU A 126 -8.39 -4.18 11.74
C LEU A 126 -9.40 -3.53 12.69
N ASP A 127 -9.28 -2.23 12.92
CA ASP A 127 -10.22 -1.46 13.72
C ASP A 127 -10.62 -0.20 12.97
N LEU A 128 -11.93 -0.03 12.73
CA LEU A 128 -12.46 1.14 12.03
C LEU A 128 -12.24 2.44 12.81
N LYS A 129 -12.09 2.38 14.15
CA LYS A 129 -11.81 3.56 14.99
C LYS A 129 -10.50 4.24 14.63
N VAL A 130 -9.58 3.49 14.04
CA VAL A 130 -8.27 3.95 13.55
C VAL A 130 -8.42 4.95 12.40
N LEU A 131 -9.52 4.86 11.67
CA LEU A 131 -9.84 5.74 10.55
C LEU A 131 -10.51 7.04 10.99
N LEU A 132 -11.04 7.10 12.22
CA LEU A 132 -11.76 8.28 12.72
C LEU A 132 -10.91 9.57 12.64
N PRO A 133 -9.63 9.58 13.03
CA PRO A 133 -8.80 10.78 12.88
C PRO A 133 -8.63 11.22 11.43
N LEU A 134 -8.62 10.30 10.47
CA LEU A 134 -8.53 10.64 9.04
C LEU A 134 -9.86 11.19 8.51
N MET A 135 -10.99 10.70 9.04
CA MET A 135 -12.33 11.24 8.71
C MET A 135 -12.55 12.64 9.27
N GLN A 136 -11.86 13.00 10.35
CA GLN A 136 -11.96 14.30 11.01
C GLN A 136 -10.89 15.30 10.55
N ASP A 137 -9.88 14.87 9.79
CA ASP A 137 -8.81 15.74 9.31
C ASP A 137 -9.34 16.63 8.17
N PRO A 138 -9.41 17.97 8.35
CA PRO A 138 -9.94 18.87 7.31
C PRO A 138 -9.05 18.95 6.07
N SER A 139 -7.80 18.48 6.13
CA SER A 139 -6.92 18.39 4.97
C SER A 139 -7.25 17.19 4.05
N LEU A 140 -8.16 16.30 4.47
CA LEU A 140 -8.54 15.09 3.75
C LEU A 140 -10.04 15.04 3.44
N ASN A 141 -10.40 14.80 2.18
CA ASN A 141 -11.76 14.37 1.81
C ASN A 141 -11.84 12.83 1.85
N PHE A 142 -11.72 12.27 3.05
CA PHE A 142 -11.52 10.84 3.24
C PHE A 142 -12.84 10.05 3.17
N LYS A 143 -12.86 8.98 2.36
CA LYS A 143 -14.00 8.08 2.19
C LYS A 143 -13.59 6.63 2.40
N VAL A 144 -14.44 5.86 3.08
CA VAL A 144 -14.20 4.44 3.36
C VAL A 144 -15.16 3.58 2.54
N ILE A 145 -14.62 2.64 1.77
CA ILE A 145 -15.39 1.61 1.07
C ILE A 145 -15.04 0.26 1.71
N GLN A 146 -15.99 -0.31 2.45
CA GLN A 146 -15.81 -1.62 3.08
C GLN A 146 -16.27 -2.73 2.13
N LEU A 147 -15.33 -3.54 1.66
CA LEU A 147 -15.64 -4.71 0.84
C LEU A 147 -15.97 -5.90 1.73
N MET A 148 -17.21 -6.40 1.61
CA MET A 148 -17.68 -7.59 2.31
C MET A 148 -17.68 -8.80 1.37
N ARG A 149 -17.32 -9.97 1.90
CA ARG A 149 -17.34 -11.26 1.18
C ARG A 149 -17.85 -12.35 2.11
N ASP A 150 -18.51 -13.37 1.55
CA ASP A 150 -18.96 -14.55 2.30
C ASP A 150 -17.83 -15.11 3.19
N PRO A 151 -18.03 -15.24 4.51
CA PRO A 151 -16.99 -15.66 5.44
C PRO A 151 -16.46 -17.08 5.14
N ARG A 152 -17.28 -17.98 4.60
CA ARG A 152 -16.86 -19.33 4.17
C ARG A 152 -15.93 -19.25 2.97
N ALA A 153 -16.24 -18.38 2.01
CA ALA A 153 -15.37 -18.14 0.86
C ALA A 153 -14.04 -17.50 1.28
N VAL A 154 -14.06 -16.55 2.23
CA VAL A 154 -12.85 -15.97 2.82
C VAL A 154 -12.02 -17.05 3.52
N HIS A 155 -12.65 -17.89 4.36
CA HIS A 155 -11.97 -18.97 5.07
C HIS A 155 -11.31 -19.95 4.09
N ASN A 156 -12.06 -20.46 3.11
CA ASN A 156 -11.56 -21.39 2.10
C ASN A 156 -10.40 -20.79 1.28
N SER A 157 -10.49 -19.51 0.92
CA SER A 157 -9.40 -18.81 0.22
C SER A 157 -8.15 -18.70 1.10
N ARG A 158 -8.31 -18.35 2.39
CA ARG A 158 -7.18 -18.22 3.32
C ARG A 158 -6.51 -19.56 3.61
N MET A 159 -7.28 -20.65 3.66
CA MET A 159 -6.73 -22.00 3.83
C MET A 159 -5.81 -22.40 2.66
N LYS A 160 -6.19 -22.02 1.42
CA LYS A 160 -5.32 -22.23 0.23
C LYS A 160 -4.05 -21.37 0.26
N SER A 161 -4.08 -20.22 0.92
CA SER A 161 -2.94 -19.29 1.06
C SER A 161 -2.30 -19.33 2.45
N LYS A 162 -2.49 -20.42 3.21
CA LYS A 162 -2.07 -20.49 4.62
C LYS A 162 -0.57 -20.22 4.79
N GLN A 163 0.25 -20.77 3.90
CA GLN A 163 1.72 -20.64 3.95
C GLN A 163 2.18 -19.19 3.71
N SER A 164 1.52 -18.44 2.82
CA SER A 164 1.90 -17.05 2.52
C SER A 164 1.41 -16.04 3.56
N LEU A 165 0.51 -16.46 4.48
CA LEU A 165 -0.13 -15.60 5.47
C LEU A 165 0.27 -15.94 6.92
N VAL A 166 1.34 -16.72 7.12
CA VAL A 166 1.73 -17.22 8.44
C VAL A 166 2.01 -16.08 9.41
N LYS A 167 2.86 -15.11 9.02
CA LYS A 167 3.22 -13.97 9.87
C LYS A 167 1.99 -13.15 10.25
N GLU A 168 1.19 -12.75 9.27
CA GLU A 168 -0.02 -11.96 9.50
C GLU A 168 -1.01 -12.71 10.40
N SER A 169 -1.16 -14.03 10.21
CA SER A 169 -2.04 -14.86 11.04
C SER A 169 -1.55 -14.92 12.49
N ILE A 170 -0.24 -15.03 12.73
CA ILE A 170 0.35 -14.98 14.07
C ILE A 170 0.06 -13.62 14.73
N GLN A 171 0.26 -12.51 14.01
CA GLN A 171 0.05 -11.17 14.56
C GLN A 171 -1.43 -10.91 14.92
N VAL A 172 -2.37 -11.42 14.11
CA VAL A 172 -3.81 -11.38 14.40
C VAL A 172 -4.15 -12.23 15.62
N LEU A 173 -3.63 -13.46 15.69
CA LEU A 173 -3.87 -14.36 16.83
C LEU A 173 -3.35 -13.79 18.15
N LYS A 174 -2.20 -13.12 18.13
CA LYS A 174 -1.64 -12.42 19.30
C LYS A 174 -2.52 -11.27 19.81
N SER A 175 -3.41 -10.73 18.98
CA SER A 175 -4.30 -9.62 19.37
C SER A 175 -5.55 -10.08 20.12
N LYS A 176 -5.78 -11.40 20.20
CA LYS A 176 -6.91 -12.02 20.92
C LYS A 176 -6.55 -12.52 22.32
N LYS A 177 -5.28 -12.42 22.69
CA LYS A 177 -4.80 -12.65 24.06
C LYS A 177 -4.85 -11.33 24.81
#